data_AF-A0A2L0HCU2-F1
#
_entry.id   AF-A0A2L0HCU2-F1
#
_cell.length_a   1.000
_cell.length_b   1.000
_cell.length_c   1.000
_cell.angle_alpha   90.00
_cell.angle_beta   90.00
_cell.angle_gamma   90.00
#
_symmetry.space_group_name_H-M   'P 1'
#
loop_
_entity.id
_entity.type
_entity.pdbx_description
1 polymer ?
#
loop_
_entity_poly.entity_id
_entity_poly.type
_entity_poly.pdbx_seq_one_letter_code
_entity_poly.pdbx_strand_id
1 'polypeptide(L)'
;MTGGSLSKDLSTPDGSAVEFGRSADGMPLARVGDLVFAMVSARDGQHFLASAWRVSRPLEHLNRDDFYSHHGSVEDEAAFRVRMIEQAEHCRELHALARQTAGVSCSTPWGPSQGATIYVDGIVSHTTASHGGFELSAARNAAAHPLLRIDDGFYEEDAAWAIVALTFPQLFTRYERKIADRTVRDSWPEAWEAIHDRRLAPGASHEKDGREFQRQHAEDWIVIAALRSDHHAGMTEVIATIGGARDARAEERRFLVRSDDYMAGRFGFVIDETKHAAYNGPSSFATWRGRAG
;
A
#
# COMPACT_ATOMS: atom_id res chain seq x y z
N MET A 1 -4.67 -40.88 49.95
CA MET A 1 -5.66 -40.44 48.95
C MET A 1 -5.32 -38.99 48.61
N THR A 2 -4.30 -38.70 47.80
CA THR A 2 -4.40 -38.48 46.33
C THR A 2 -5.65 -37.67 45.99
N GLY A 3 -5.63 -36.37 45.67
CA GLY A 3 -4.61 -35.57 45.01
C GLY A 3 -4.97 -35.41 43.52
N GLY A 4 -5.23 -34.19 43.07
CA GLY A 4 -5.29 -33.84 41.64
C GLY A 4 -6.49 -32.97 41.22
N SER A 5 -6.42 -31.66 41.48
CA SER A 5 -7.20 -30.65 40.75
C SER A 5 -6.42 -30.32 39.47
N LEU A 6 -6.98 -30.67 38.31
CA LEU A 6 -6.46 -30.30 37.00
C LEU A 6 -6.92 -28.89 36.67
N SER A 7 -6.16 -27.87 37.09
CA SER A 7 -6.19 -26.58 36.42
C SER A 7 -5.51 -26.75 35.06
N LYS A 8 -6.31 -26.87 34.00
CA LYS A 8 -5.84 -26.70 32.64
C LYS A 8 -5.38 -25.25 32.51
N ASP A 9 -4.07 -25.05 32.55
CA ASP A 9 -3.45 -23.83 32.03
C ASP A 9 -3.88 -23.68 30.57
N LEU A 10 -4.83 -22.78 30.34
CA LEU A 10 -5.07 -22.19 29.02
C LEU A 10 -3.91 -21.24 28.75
N SER A 11 -2.76 -21.85 28.43
CA SER A 11 -1.63 -21.13 27.86
C SER A 11 -2.14 -20.52 26.56
N THR A 12 -2.27 -19.21 26.54
CA THR A 12 -2.54 -18.45 25.32
C THR A 12 -1.44 -18.84 24.34
N PRO A 13 -1.74 -19.33 23.13
CA PRO A 13 -0.70 -19.66 22.17
C PRO A 13 0.19 -18.44 22.01
N ASP A 14 1.51 -18.64 22.13
CA ASP A 14 2.50 -17.61 21.84
C ASP A 14 2.14 -17.00 20.48
N GLY A 15 1.59 -15.78 20.47
CA GLY A 15 1.01 -15.11 19.30
C GLY A 15 2.02 -14.76 18.22
N SER A 16 3.20 -15.37 18.30
CA SER A 16 4.40 -15.12 17.54
C SER A 16 4.78 -16.27 16.59
N ALA A 17 4.05 -17.38 16.63
CA ALA A 17 4.19 -18.49 15.69
C ALA A 17 3.16 -18.40 14.56
N VAL A 18 3.61 -18.55 13.31
CA VAL A 18 2.71 -18.69 12.16
C VAL A 18 2.17 -20.13 12.13
N GLU A 19 0.86 -20.28 12.10
CA GLU A 19 0.21 -21.58 11.84
C GLU A 19 -0.21 -21.63 10.37
N PHE A 20 0.50 -22.43 9.58
CA PHE A 20 0.15 -22.68 8.18
C PHE A 20 -0.85 -23.83 8.04
N GLY A 21 -1.76 -23.73 7.09
CA GLY A 21 -2.72 -24.79 6.80
C GLY A 21 -3.37 -24.62 5.43
N ARG A 22 -4.43 -25.38 5.20
CA ARG A 22 -5.30 -25.24 4.04
C ARG A 22 -6.74 -25.07 4.48
N SER A 23 -7.51 -24.32 3.70
CA SER A 23 -8.96 -24.21 3.85
C SER A 23 -9.67 -25.48 3.35
N ALA A 24 -10.98 -25.57 3.58
CA ALA A 24 -11.85 -26.64 3.09
C ALA A 24 -11.85 -26.74 1.55
N ASP A 25 -11.68 -25.60 0.87
CA ASP A 25 -11.55 -25.47 -0.60
C ASP A 25 -10.08 -25.50 -1.07
N GLY A 26 -9.13 -25.82 -0.19
CA GLY A 26 -7.73 -26.10 -0.54
C GLY A 26 -6.80 -24.88 -0.67
N MET A 27 -7.29 -23.65 -0.41
CA MET A 27 -6.49 -22.44 -0.43
C MET A 27 -5.41 -22.47 0.67
N PRO A 28 -4.18 -21.98 0.39
CA PRO A 28 -3.16 -21.79 1.42
C PRO A 28 -3.62 -20.76 2.46
N LEU A 29 -3.54 -21.14 3.74
CA LEU A 29 -3.89 -20.30 4.87
C LEU A 29 -2.71 -20.12 5.84
N ALA A 30 -2.70 -19.00 6.55
CA ALA A 30 -1.78 -18.73 7.66
C ALA A 30 -2.48 -17.93 8.77
N ARG A 31 -2.47 -18.45 10.00
CA ARG A 31 -2.90 -17.70 11.19
C ARG A 31 -1.70 -17.02 11.83
N VAL A 32 -1.85 -15.71 12.08
CA VAL A 32 -0.86 -14.84 12.72
C VAL A 32 -1.58 -13.95 13.73
N GLY A 33 -1.44 -14.27 15.02
CA GLY A 33 -2.17 -13.60 16.09
C GLY A 33 -3.69 -13.67 15.89
N ASP A 34 -4.34 -12.51 15.92
CA ASP A 34 -5.80 -12.35 15.74
C ASP A 34 -6.25 -12.43 14.26
N LEU A 35 -5.32 -12.52 13.30
CA LEU A 35 -5.64 -12.56 11.88
C LEU A 35 -5.40 -13.93 11.28
N VAL A 36 -6.27 -14.33 10.35
CA VAL A 36 -6.05 -15.45 9.44
C VAL A 36 -5.97 -14.90 8.04
N PHE A 37 -4.91 -15.23 7.32
CA PHE A 37 -4.68 -14.83 5.93
C PHE A 37 -4.90 -16.01 4.99
N ALA A 38 -5.48 -15.72 3.83
CA ALA A 38 -5.67 -16.65 2.73
C ALA A 38 -4.97 -16.13 1.47
N MET A 39 -4.31 -17.04 0.75
CA MET A 39 -3.92 -16.81 -0.64
C MET A 39 -5.07 -17.20 -1.55
N VAL A 40 -5.75 -16.21 -2.11
CA VAL A 40 -6.92 -16.38 -2.96
C VAL A 40 -6.52 -16.27 -4.42
N SER A 41 -6.97 -17.21 -5.24
CA SER A 41 -6.81 -17.15 -6.69
C SER A 41 -7.82 -16.19 -7.32
N ALA A 42 -7.33 -15.28 -8.15
CA ALA A 42 -8.12 -14.44 -9.04
C ALA A 42 -8.44 -15.18 -10.36
N ARG A 43 -9.32 -14.59 -11.17
CA ARG A 43 -9.84 -15.21 -12.41
C ARG A 43 -8.80 -15.36 -13.52
N ASP A 44 -7.71 -14.60 -13.44
CA ASP A 44 -6.62 -14.50 -14.41
C ASP A 44 -5.38 -15.30 -14.01
N GLY A 45 -5.49 -16.16 -12.99
CA GLY A 45 -4.36 -16.93 -12.47
C GLY A 45 -3.42 -16.13 -11.56
N GLN A 46 -3.71 -14.85 -11.30
CA GLN A 46 -3.04 -14.10 -10.25
C GLN A 46 -3.53 -14.55 -8.88
N HIS A 47 -2.74 -14.28 -7.84
CA HIS A 47 -3.17 -14.49 -6.47
C HIS A 47 -3.12 -13.19 -5.69
N PHE A 48 -4.00 -13.08 -4.69
CA PHE A 48 -4.02 -11.97 -3.76
C PHE A 48 -4.24 -12.45 -2.34
N LEU A 49 -3.88 -11.60 -1.39
CA LEU A 49 -4.07 -11.86 0.02
C LEU A 49 -5.41 -11.31 0.50
N ALA A 50 -6.16 -12.15 1.19
CA ALA A 50 -7.33 -11.77 1.95
C ALA A 50 -7.15 -12.17 3.42
N SER A 51 -7.80 -11.47 4.34
CA SER A 51 -7.76 -11.79 5.76
C SER A 51 -9.15 -11.82 6.40
N ALA A 52 -9.21 -12.57 7.50
CA ALA A 52 -10.33 -12.63 8.43
C ALA A 52 -9.81 -12.32 9.84
N TRP A 53 -10.64 -11.70 10.67
CA TRP A 53 -10.28 -11.31 12.04
C TRP A 53 -10.96 -12.19 13.08
N ARG A 54 -10.20 -12.59 14.10
CA ARG A 54 -10.63 -13.36 15.28
C ARG A 54 -11.40 -14.64 14.95
N VAL A 55 -10.96 -15.34 13.92
CA VAL A 55 -11.52 -16.64 13.53
C VAL A 55 -10.87 -17.77 14.31
N SER A 56 -11.62 -18.34 15.25
CA SER A 56 -11.18 -19.42 16.15
C SER A 56 -11.36 -20.83 15.60
N ARG A 57 -12.11 -21.00 14.50
CA ARG A 57 -12.31 -22.31 13.85
C ARG A 57 -10.98 -22.87 13.31
N PRO A 58 -10.80 -24.21 13.26
CA PRO A 58 -9.67 -24.84 12.57
C PRO A 58 -9.54 -24.34 11.12
N LEU A 59 -8.31 -24.22 10.62
CA LEU A 59 -8.04 -23.70 9.27
C LEU A 59 -8.75 -24.52 8.18
N GLU A 60 -8.79 -25.83 8.34
CA GLU A 60 -9.43 -26.79 7.42
C GLU A 60 -10.96 -26.63 7.31
N HIS A 61 -11.60 -25.88 8.22
CA HIS A 61 -13.03 -25.59 8.18
C HIS A 61 -13.36 -24.22 7.58
N LEU A 62 -12.35 -23.44 7.22
CA LEU A 62 -12.55 -22.14 6.60
C LEU A 62 -12.75 -22.30 5.10
N ASN A 63 -13.44 -21.36 4.48
CA ASN A 63 -13.64 -21.29 3.04
C ASN A 63 -13.46 -19.85 2.55
N ARG A 64 -13.53 -19.63 1.24
CA ARG A 64 -13.36 -18.30 0.64
C ARG A 64 -14.24 -17.19 1.24
N ASP A 65 -15.48 -17.49 1.63
CA ASP A 65 -16.42 -16.47 2.09
C ASP A 65 -16.11 -15.94 3.51
N ASP A 66 -15.24 -16.64 4.24
CA ASP A 66 -14.79 -16.20 5.57
C ASP A 66 -13.84 -14.97 5.50
N PHE A 67 -13.30 -14.65 4.32
CA PHE A 67 -12.28 -13.61 4.12
C PHE A 67 -12.84 -12.39 3.38
N TYR A 68 -12.66 -11.21 3.96
CA TYR A 68 -13.36 -9.98 3.53
C TYR A 68 -12.45 -8.78 3.21
N SER A 69 -11.13 -8.93 3.33
CA SER A 69 -10.15 -7.88 3.04
C SER A 69 -9.31 -8.17 1.79
N HIS A 70 -8.57 -7.17 1.32
CA HIS A 70 -7.66 -7.29 0.18
C HIS A 70 -6.32 -6.59 0.50
N HIS A 71 -5.24 -7.37 0.60
CA HIS A 71 -3.90 -6.91 0.99
C HIS A 71 -2.90 -6.86 -0.18
N GLY A 72 -3.40 -6.86 -1.41
CA GLY A 72 -2.59 -6.84 -2.63
C GLY A 72 -2.22 -8.23 -3.13
N SER A 73 -1.50 -8.27 -4.26
CA SER A 73 -1.11 -9.49 -4.94
C SER A 73 -0.02 -10.28 -4.20
N VAL A 74 0.05 -11.57 -4.50
CA VAL A 74 1.12 -12.48 -4.10
C VAL A 74 1.41 -13.41 -5.29
N GLU A 75 2.68 -13.66 -5.56
CA GLU A 75 3.08 -14.38 -6.78
C GLU A 75 2.74 -15.88 -6.69
N ASP A 76 3.10 -16.50 -5.58
CA ASP A 76 2.94 -17.94 -5.37
C ASP A 76 2.86 -18.31 -3.87
N GLU A 77 2.73 -19.60 -3.57
CA GLU A 77 2.66 -20.09 -2.18
C GLU A 77 3.98 -19.85 -1.42
N ALA A 78 5.13 -19.79 -2.09
CA ALA A 78 6.41 -19.53 -1.42
C ALA A 78 6.50 -18.05 -0.98
N ALA A 79 6.13 -17.12 -1.86
CA ALA A 79 6.01 -15.70 -1.56
C ALA A 79 4.97 -15.45 -0.46
N PHE A 80 3.85 -16.18 -0.48
CA PHE A 80 2.87 -16.17 0.59
C PHE A 80 3.49 -16.54 1.94
N ARG A 81 4.21 -17.66 2.01
CA ARG A 81 4.86 -18.12 3.25
C ARG A 81 5.88 -17.12 3.78
N VAL A 82 6.73 -16.57 2.92
CA VAL A 82 7.71 -15.54 3.31
C VAL A 82 7.01 -14.31 3.89
N ARG A 83 5.94 -13.84 3.24
CA ARG A 83 5.16 -12.69 3.71
C ARG A 83 4.48 -12.96 5.06
N MET A 84 3.99 -14.16 5.30
CA MET A 84 3.37 -14.52 6.59
C MET A 84 4.39 -14.64 7.72
N ILE A 85 5.63 -15.06 7.43
CA ILE A 85 6.72 -15.04 8.40
C ILE A 85 7.09 -13.59 8.75
N GLU A 86 7.26 -12.70 7.76
CA GLU A 86 7.51 -11.27 8.00
C GLU A 86 6.37 -10.63 8.81
N GLN A 87 5.12 -10.99 8.51
CA GLN A 87 3.95 -10.51 9.27
C GLN A 87 3.97 -10.98 10.72
N ALA A 88 4.35 -12.23 11.01
CA ALA A 88 4.46 -12.72 12.38
C ALA A 88 5.61 -12.09 13.16
N GLU A 89 6.74 -11.84 12.49
CA GLU A 89 7.84 -11.07 13.09
C GLU A 89 7.40 -9.65 13.42
N HIS A 90 6.71 -8.99 12.49
CA HIS A 90 6.14 -7.66 12.72
C HIS A 90 5.15 -7.67 13.90
N CYS A 91 4.24 -8.64 13.97
CA CYS A 91 3.35 -8.79 15.12
C CYS A 91 4.11 -9.01 16.43
N ARG A 92 5.16 -9.85 16.45
CA ARG A 92 5.99 -10.07 17.64
C ARG A 92 6.69 -8.78 18.09
N GLU A 93 7.26 -8.03 17.17
CA GLU A 93 7.91 -6.75 17.46
C GLU A 93 6.91 -5.69 17.95
N LEU A 94 5.71 -5.61 17.38
CA LEU A 94 4.64 -4.73 17.86
C LEU A 94 4.26 -5.03 19.31
N HIS A 95 4.11 -6.31 19.67
CA HIS A 95 3.83 -6.70 21.06
C HIS A 95 4.98 -6.30 21.99
N ALA A 96 6.23 -6.50 21.55
CA ALA A 96 7.41 -6.14 22.34
C ALA A 96 7.57 -4.63 22.55
N LEU A 97 7.14 -3.81 21.58
CA LEU A 97 7.15 -2.35 21.69
C LEU A 97 6.12 -1.83 22.70
N ALA A 98 5.08 -2.61 23.02
CA ALA A 98 4.08 -2.31 24.05
C ALA A 98 3.52 -0.87 23.99
N ARG A 99 3.27 -0.37 22.77
CA ARG A 99 2.76 0.98 22.54
C ARG A 99 1.43 1.17 23.25
N GLN A 100 1.25 2.32 23.89
CA GLN A 100 0.06 2.57 24.71
C GLN A 100 -0.98 3.35 23.90
N THR A 101 -2.16 2.77 23.72
CA THR A 101 -3.29 3.49 23.17
C THR A 101 -3.99 4.29 24.27
N ALA A 102 -4.33 5.54 23.99
CA ALA A 102 -5.06 6.42 24.89
C ALA A 102 -6.11 7.22 24.13
N GLY A 103 -7.23 7.52 24.80
CA GLY A 103 -8.13 8.57 24.35
C GLY A 103 -7.52 9.93 24.69
N VAL A 104 -7.15 10.71 23.68
CA VAL A 104 -6.60 12.05 23.86
C VAL A 104 -7.53 13.05 23.20
N SER A 105 -8.07 13.96 24.00
CA SER A 105 -8.87 15.08 23.52
C SER A 105 -7.96 16.28 23.28
N CYS A 106 -7.37 16.34 22.09
CA CYS A 106 -6.60 17.49 21.61
C CYS A 106 -6.99 17.82 20.16
N SER A 107 -6.68 19.05 19.74
CA SER A 107 -6.79 19.45 18.34
C SER A 107 -5.49 19.13 17.62
N THR A 108 -5.59 18.52 16.44
CA THR A 108 -4.47 18.32 15.51
C THR A 108 -4.74 19.11 14.21
N PRO A 109 -3.75 19.27 13.32
CA PRO A 109 -3.97 19.84 11.99
C PRO A 109 -5.03 19.09 11.16
N TRP A 110 -5.25 17.80 11.43
CA TRP A 110 -6.24 16.96 10.76
C TRP A 110 -7.59 16.90 11.50
N GLY A 111 -7.83 17.84 12.42
CA GLY A 111 -9.03 17.93 13.25
C GLY A 111 -8.86 17.32 14.65
N PRO A 112 -9.96 17.15 15.39
CA PRO A 112 -9.92 16.58 16.74
C PRO A 112 -9.39 15.15 16.75
N SER A 113 -8.44 14.88 17.65
CA SER A 113 -7.93 13.54 17.91
C SER A 113 -9.05 12.64 18.45
N GLN A 114 -9.25 11.48 17.82
CA GLN A 114 -10.23 10.45 18.21
C GLN A 114 -9.57 9.25 18.90
N GLY A 115 -8.27 9.08 18.69
CA GLY A 115 -7.44 8.11 19.35
C GLY A 115 -5.98 8.50 19.23
N ALA A 116 -5.17 8.07 20.19
CA ALA A 116 -3.74 8.29 20.16
C ALA A 116 -2.99 7.03 20.55
N THR A 117 -1.84 6.80 19.91
CA THR A 117 -0.86 5.80 20.30
C THR A 117 0.40 6.52 20.75
N ILE A 118 0.73 6.37 22.03
CA ILE A 118 1.91 6.95 22.65
C ILE A 118 3.07 5.99 22.42
N TYR A 119 4.08 6.45 21.69
CA TYR A 119 5.30 5.67 21.42
C TYR A 119 6.29 5.88 22.56
N VAL A 120 6.52 7.13 22.93
CA VAL A 120 7.30 7.58 24.10
C VAL A 120 6.88 9.01 24.46
N ASP A 121 7.37 9.53 25.58
CA ASP A 121 7.23 10.95 25.91
C ASP A 121 7.73 11.86 24.77
N GLY A 122 6.82 12.73 24.32
CA GLY A 122 7.01 13.66 23.21
C GLY A 122 6.87 13.07 21.80
N ILE A 123 6.41 11.81 21.64
CA ILE A 123 6.12 11.20 20.32
C ILE A 123 4.78 10.46 20.40
N VAL A 124 3.76 11.04 19.77
CA VAL A 124 2.39 10.51 19.79
C VAL A 124 1.87 10.41 18.37
N SER A 125 1.28 9.27 18.01
CA SER A 125 0.54 9.13 16.76
C SER A 125 -0.95 9.34 17.04
N HIS A 126 -1.58 10.23 16.30
CA HIS A 126 -3.00 10.55 16.39
C HIS A 126 -3.77 9.96 15.22
N THR A 127 -4.98 9.51 15.50
CA THR A 127 -5.98 9.13 14.50
C THR A 127 -7.17 10.09 14.63
N THR A 128 -7.61 10.65 13.51
CA THR A 128 -8.78 11.53 13.40
C THR A 128 -9.81 10.92 12.44
N ALA A 129 -10.92 11.61 12.22
CA ALA A 129 -12.01 11.12 11.38
C ALA A 129 -11.63 10.96 9.90
N SER A 130 -10.62 11.70 9.43
CA SER A 130 -10.22 11.74 8.02
C SER A 130 -8.79 11.29 7.80
N HIS A 131 -7.91 11.50 8.77
CA HIS A 131 -6.47 11.30 8.61
C HIS A 131 -5.81 11.06 9.97
N GLY A 132 -4.50 11.15 10.02
CA GLY A 132 -3.71 11.04 11.22
C GLY A 132 -2.26 11.38 10.96
N GLY A 133 -1.45 11.11 11.97
CA GLY A 133 -0.02 11.32 11.87
C GLY A 133 0.64 11.42 13.23
N PHE A 134 1.92 11.76 13.24
CA PHE A 134 2.71 11.91 14.45
C PHE A 134 2.80 13.37 14.87
N GLU A 135 2.58 13.63 16.15
CA GLU A 135 2.95 14.86 16.83
C GLU A 135 4.26 14.64 17.60
N LEU A 136 5.24 15.48 17.33
CA LEU A 136 6.52 15.49 18.02
C LEU A 136 6.62 16.75 18.91
N SER A 137 7.05 16.57 20.16
CA SER A 137 7.45 17.72 20.98
C SER A 137 8.62 18.46 20.34
N ALA A 138 8.77 19.75 20.63
CA ALA A 138 9.84 20.56 20.03
C ALA A 138 11.25 19.93 20.19
N ALA A 139 11.52 19.30 21.34
CA ALA A 139 12.79 18.62 21.59
C ALA A 139 12.97 17.36 20.72
N ARG A 140 11.89 16.59 20.48
CA ARG A 140 11.93 15.43 19.58
C ARG A 140 12.02 15.87 18.12
N ASN A 141 11.26 16.89 17.74
CA ASN A 141 11.28 17.44 16.37
C ASN A 141 12.68 17.95 15.99
N ALA A 142 13.40 18.56 16.94
CA ALA A 142 14.77 19.01 16.73
C ALA A 142 15.77 17.90 16.37
N ALA A 143 15.47 16.63 16.70
CA ALA A 143 16.31 15.48 16.35
C ALA A 143 16.12 15.00 14.90
N ALA A 144 15.01 15.37 14.24
CA ALA A 144 14.81 15.04 12.83
C ALA A 144 15.85 15.74 11.96
N HIS A 145 16.31 15.05 10.92
CA HIS A 145 17.33 15.59 10.02
C HIS A 145 16.82 16.89 9.36
N PRO A 146 17.61 17.97 9.28
CA PRO A 146 17.14 19.27 8.78
C PRO A 146 16.52 19.25 7.37
N LEU A 147 16.96 18.34 6.50
CA LEU A 147 16.40 18.17 5.15
C LEU A 147 15.01 17.52 5.10
N LEU A 148 14.57 16.90 6.20
CA LEU A 148 13.30 16.18 6.30
C LEU A 148 12.39 16.72 7.41
N ARG A 149 12.92 17.55 8.31
CA ARG A 149 12.17 18.05 9.46
C ARG A 149 11.00 18.93 9.03
N ILE A 150 9.82 18.66 9.60
CA ILE A 150 8.62 19.49 9.44
C ILE A 150 8.53 20.47 10.62
N ASP A 151 8.38 21.76 10.32
CA ASP A 151 8.56 22.83 11.30
C ASP A 151 7.51 22.83 12.41
N ASP A 152 6.26 22.50 12.11
CA ASP A 152 5.16 22.48 13.09
C ASP A 152 5.15 21.22 13.97
N GLY A 153 6.00 20.24 13.67
CA GLY A 153 6.12 18.98 14.41
C GLY A 153 5.02 17.96 14.12
N PHE A 154 4.16 18.20 13.12
CA PHE A 154 3.10 17.29 12.70
C PHE A 154 3.47 16.55 11.40
N TYR A 155 3.60 15.23 11.50
CA TYR A 155 4.04 14.35 10.43
C TYR A 155 2.89 13.45 9.98
N GLU A 156 2.25 13.82 8.88
CA GLU A 156 1.12 13.12 8.25
C GLU A 156 1.40 11.62 7.96
N GLU A 157 0.36 10.80 8.08
CA GLU A 157 0.42 9.33 8.11
C GLU A 157 0.68 8.61 6.77
N ASP A 158 0.45 9.25 5.63
CA ASP A 158 0.70 8.65 4.31
C ASP A 158 2.18 8.74 3.92
N ALA A 159 2.83 9.86 4.26
CA ALA A 159 4.22 10.11 3.86
C ALA A 159 5.15 10.47 5.03
N ALA A 160 4.82 11.51 5.79
CA ALA A 160 5.75 12.15 6.71
C ALA A 160 6.05 11.33 7.97
N TRP A 161 5.16 10.42 8.39
CA TRP A 161 5.44 9.46 9.47
C TRP A 161 6.74 8.69 9.27
N ALA A 162 7.13 8.45 8.02
CA ALA A 162 8.35 7.74 7.67
C ALA A 162 9.61 8.48 8.17
N ILE A 163 9.56 9.81 8.24
CA ILE A 163 10.64 10.65 8.78
C ILE A 163 10.80 10.40 10.28
N VAL A 164 9.68 10.24 11.00
CA VAL A 164 9.69 9.89 12.43
C VAL A 164 10.31 8.51 12.64
N ALA A 165 9.96 7.54 11.80
CA ALA A 165 10.51 6.19 11.85
C ALA A 165 12.01 6.13 11.51
N LEU A 166 12.49 6.94 10.57
CA LEU A 166 13.92 7.08 10.30
C LEU A 166 14.68 7.78 11.44
N THR A 167 14.05 8.77 12.09
CA THR A 167 14.66 9.52 13.18
C THR A 167 14.74 8.70 14.47
N PHE A 168 13.74 7.86 14.74
CA PHE A 168 13.65 7.06 15.98
C PHE A 168 13.45 5.56 15.69
N PRO A 169 14.38 4.89 15.00
CA PRO A 169 14.20 3.54 14.48
C PRO A 169 13.91 2.48 15.55
N GLN A 170 14.32 2.71 16.78
CA GLN A 170 14.08 1.82 17.92
C GLN A 170 12.61 1.76 18.36
N LEU A 171 11.78 2.73 17.96
CA LEU A 171 10.35 2.78 18.29
C LEU A 171 9.48 2.05 17.26
N PHE A 172 10.10 1.54 16.21
CA PHE A 172 9.45 0.93 15.06
C PHE A 172 9.97 -0.49 14.83
N THR A 173 9.08 -1.34 14.35
CA THR A 173 9.38 -2.69 13.90
C THR A 173 10.29 -2.64 12.66
N ARG A 174 10.97 -3.75 12.36
CA ARG A 174 11.77 -3.89 11.13
C ARG A 174 10.93 -3.66 9.89
N TYR A 175 9.71 -4.18 9.89
CA TYR A 175 8.76 -4.00 8.80
C TYR A 175 8.42 -2.52 8.59
N GLU A 176 8.01 -1.81 9.66
CA GLU A 176 7.72 -0.37 9.57
C GLU A 176 8.94 0.43 9.09
N ARG A 177 10.15 0.09 9.56
CA ARG A 177 11.39 0.75 9.08
C ARG A 177 11.65 0.52 7.59
N LYS A 178 11.39 -0.69 7.09
CA LYS A 178 11.51 -1.03 5.66
C LYS A 178 10.52 -0.21 4.82
N ILE A 179 9.28 -0.07 5.29
CA ILE A 179 8.28 0.77 4.63
C ILE A 179 8.69 2.25 4.70
N ALA A 180 9.10 2.75 5.87
CA ALA A 180 9.52 4.13 6.05
C ALA A 180 10.70 4.51 5.14
N ASP A 181 11.73 3.68 5.05
CA ASP A 181 12.86 3.90 4.14
C ASP A 181 12.42 3.98 2.67
N ARG A 182 11.48 3.12 2.25
CA ARG A 182 10.88 3.21 0.91
C ARG A 182 10.06 4.49 0.74
N THR A 183 9.20 4.84 1.70
CA THR A 183 8.38 6.05 1.66
C THR A 183 9.25 7.29 1.54
N VAL A 184 10.35 7.40 2.29
CA VAL A 184 11.25 8.57 2.17
C VAL A 184 11.96 8.60 0.81
N ARG A 185 12.38 7.46 0.25
CA ARG A 185 12.90 7.43 -1.13
C ARG A 185 11.86 7.87 -2.16
N ASP A 186 10.61 7.49 -1.97
CA ASP A 186 9.53 7.79 -2.89
C ASP A 186 9.07 9.25 -2.76
N SER A 187 9.03 9.83 -1.56
CA SER A 187 8.51 11.19 -1.31
C SER A 187 9.58 12.29 -1.27
N TRP A 188 10.78 11.99 -0.76
CA TRP A 188 11.91 12.94 -0.67
C TRP A 188 13.22 12.32 -1.18
N PRO A 189 13.27 11.87 -2.45
CA PRO A 189 14.43 11.15 -2.97
C PRO A 189 15.75 11.92 -2.83
N GLU A 190 15.78 13.23 -3.11
CA GLU A 190 17.00 14.03 -3.03
C GLU A 190 17.49 14.16 -1.58
N ALA A 191 16.58 14.34 -0.62
CA ALA A 191 16.94 14.39 0.80
C ALA A 191 17.48 13.05 1.27
N TRP A 192 16.86 11.94 0.84
CA TRP A 192 17.35 10.59 1.14
C TRP A 192 18.76 10.37 0.58
N GLU A 193 19.01 10.76 -0.68
CA GLU A 193 20.33 10.63 -1.32
C GLU A 193 21.40 11.44 -0.60
N ALA A 194 21.06 12.67 -0.17
CA ALA A 194 21.97 13.55 0.56
C ALA A 194 22.29 13.02 1.96
N ILE A 195 21.29 12.48 2.68
CA ILE A 195 21.48 11.91 4.03
C ILE A 195 22.36 10.65 3.99
N HIS A 196 22.21 9.83 2.95
CA HIS A 196 22.91 8.55 2.83
C HIS A 196 24.18 8.61 1.97
N ASP A 197 24.51 9.78 1.42
CA ASP A 197 25.59 9.98 0.43
C ASP A 197 25.58 8.92 -0.69
N ARG A 198 24.38 8.60 -1.18
CA ARG A 198 24.17 7.52 -2.14
C ARG A 198 23.05 7.86 -3.12
N ARG A 199 23.36 7.75 -4.41
CA ARG A 199 22.35 7.90 -5.47
C ARG A 199 21.43 6.69 -5.56
N LEU A 200 20.16 6.97 -5.78
CA LEU A 200 19.12 6.00 -6.07
C LEU A 200 19.26 5.51 -7.51
N ALA A 201 19.27 4.18 -7.66
CA ALA A 201 19.24 3.54 -8.96
C ALA A 201 17.84 3.67 -9.60
N PRO A 202 17.72 3.53 -10.93
CA PRO A 202 16.42 3.39 -11.59
C PRO A 202 15.59 2.27 -10.93
N GLY A 203 14.30 2.49 -10.70
CA GLY A 203 13.41 1.57 -10.00
C GLY A 203 13.35 1.77 -8.49
N ALA A 204 14.28 2.52 -7.89
CA ALA A 204 14.40 2.65 -6.44
C ALA A 204 13.57 3.80 -5.82
N SER A 205 12.99 4.68 -6.64
CA SER A 205 12.10 5.77 -6.20
C SER A 205 11.00 6.00 -7.21
N HIS A 206 9.75 5.87 -6.77
CA HIS A 206 8.57 6.12 -7.59
C HIS A 206 8.57 7.52 -8.20
N GLU A 207 8.92 8.54 -7.43
CA GLU A 207 8.93 9.93 -7.88
C GLU A 207 10.05 10.21 -8.89
N LYS A 208 11.26 9.69 -8.67
CA LYS A 208 12.35 9.85 -9.66
C LYS A 208 12.04 9.12 -10.96
N ASP A 209 11.56 7.88 -10.85
CA ASP A 209 11.18 7.07 -12.00
C ASP A 209 10.03 7.73 -12.78
N GLY A 210 9.04 8.27 -12.07
CA GLY A 210 7.91 8.99 -12.66
C GLY A 210 8.32 10.27 -13.37
N ARG A 211 9.21 11.08 -12.77
CA ARG A 211 9.78 12.27 -13.42
C ARG A 211 10.57 11.92 -14.68
N GLU A 212 11.35 10.86 -14.65
CA GLU A 212 12.10 10.41 -15.82
C GLU A 212 11.17 9.89 -16.91
N PHE A 213 10.14 9.12 -16.55
CA PHE A 213 9.10 8.68 -17.49
C PHE A 213 8.40 9.87 -18.15
N GLN A 214 7.95 10.86 -17.37
CA GLN A 214 7.33 12.07 -17.90
C GLN A 214 8.28 12.84 -18.84
N ARG A 215 9.57 12.94 -18.49
CA ARG A 215 10.57 13.60 -19.33
C ARG A 215 10.79 12.88 -20.65
N GLN A 216 10.84 11.55 -20.63
CA GLN A 216 11.02 10.72 -21.83
C GLN A 216 9.78 10.76 -22.74
N HIS A 217 8.59 10.79 -22.16
CA HIS A 217 7.31 10.68 -22.85
C HIS A 217 6.52 11.99 -22.90
N ALA A 218 7.20 13.14 -22.75
CA ALA A 218 6.56 14.46 -22.67
C ALA A 218 5.74 14.80 -23.92
N GLU A 219 6.14 14.27 -25.08
CA GLU A 219 5.51 14.51 -26.37
C GLU A 219 4.71 13.30 -26.87
N ASP A 220 4.67 12.21 -26.11
CA ASP A 220 3.97 11.00 -26.50
C ASP A 220 2.52 11.00 -26.00
N TRP A 221 1.65 10.27 -26.71
CA TRP A 221 0.28 10.03 -26.26
C TRP A 221 0.27 9.02 -25.12
N ILE A 222 -0.12 9.45 -23.92
CA ILE A 222 -0.22 8.59 -22.74
C ILE A 222 -1.68 8.40 -22.36
N VAL A 223 -2.09 7.15 -22.19
CA VAL A 223 -3.47 6.79 -21.83
C VAL A 223 -3.83 7.32 -20.45
N ILE A 224 -4.92 8.09 -20.37
CA ILE A 224 -5.50 8.64 -19.14
C ILE A 224 -6.79 7.95 -18.72
N ALA A 225 -7.49 7.31 -19.66
CA ALA A 225 -8.70 6.54 -19.39
C ALA A 225 -8.80 5.35 -20.36
N ALA A 226 -9.32 4.22 -19.86
CA ALA A 226 -9.48 3.00 -20.65
C ALA A 226 -10.73 2.24 -20.21
N LEU A 227 -11.39 1.60 -21.16
CA LEU A 227 -12.46 0.64 -20.92
C LEU A 227 -12.49 -0.41 -22.02
N ARG A 228 -13.13 -1.54 -21.74
CA ARG A 228 -13.38 -2.54 -22.77
C ARG A 228 -14.42 -2.01 -23.76
N SER A 229 -14.14 -2.08 -25.05
CA SER A 229 -15.06 -1.57 -26.07
C SER A 229 -16.26 -2.50 -26.23
N ASP A 230 -17.47 -1.94 -26.24
CA ASP A 230 -18.71 -2.65 -26.59
C ASP A 230 -18.91 -2.71 -28.11
N HIS A 231 -18.22 -1.83 -28.85
CA HIS A 231 -18.33 -1.72 -30.31
C HIS A 231 -17.31 -2.60 -31.04
N HIS A 232 -16.17 -2.89 -30.40
CA HIS A 232 -15.07 -3.67 -30.97
C HIS A 232 -14.68 -4.81 -30.05
N ALA A 233 -15.20 -6.00 -30.32
CA ALA A 233 -14.94 -7.19 -29.51
C ALA A 233 -13.43 -7.49 -29.42
N GLY A 234 -12.94 -7.67 -28.18
CA GLY A 234 -11.52 -7.94 -27.91
C GLY A 234 -10.61 -6.69 -27.92
N MET A 235 -11.19 -5.50 -28.03
CA MET A 235 -10.43 -4.24 -27.97
C MET A 235 -10.75 -3.46 -26.69
N THR A 236 -9.74 -2.75 -26.20
CA THR A 236 -9.84 -1.71 -25.19
C THR A 236 -9.86 -0.36 -25.88
N GLU A 237 -10.93 0.41 -25.67
CA GLU A 237 -11.00 1.81 -26.10
C GLU A 237 -10.28 2.65 -25.05
N VAL A 238 -9.30 3.44 -25.50
CA VAL A 238 -8.49 4.28 -24.63
C VAL A 238 -8.56 5.73 -25.06
N ILE A 239 -8.55 6.64 -24.08
CA ILE A 239 -8.36 8.08 -24.26
C ILE A 239 -6.95 8.40 -23.78
N ALA A 240 -6.17 9.05 -24.63
CA ALA A 240 -4.82 9.49 -24.34
C ALA A 240 -4.67 10.99 -24.55
N THR A 241 -3.70 11.57 -23.85
CA THR A 241 -3.29 12.98 -23.97
C THR A 241 -1.77 13.05 -24.11
N ILE A 242 -1.27 14.11 -24.74
CA ILE A 242 0.18 14.35 -24.84
C ILE A 242 0.77 14.50 -23.43
N GLY A 243 1.81 13.72 -23.13
CA GLY A 243 2.46 13.69 -21.83
C GLY A 243 1.58 13.19 -20.67
N GLY A 244 0.37 12.67 -20.96
CA GLY A 244 -0.57 12.20 -19.95
C GLY A 244 -1.25 13.31 -19.14
N ALA A 245 -1.28 14.53 -19.67
CA ALA A 245 -1.95 15.67 -19.05
C ALA A 245 -3.44 15.38 -18.77
N ARG A 246 -3.92 15.76 -17.59
CA ARG A 246 -5.32 15.55 -17.15
C ARG A 246 -6.09 16.85 -16.98
N ASP A 247 -5.62 17.93 -17.58
CA ASP A 247 -6.31 19.20 -17.57
C ASP A 247 -7.47 19.22 -18.56
N ALA A 248 -8.52 19.98 -18.26
CA ALA A 248 -9.72 20.05 -19.09
C ALA A 248 -9.48 20.64 -20.50
N ARG A 249 -8.26 21.13 -20.79
CA ARG A 249 -7.84 21.74 -22.05
C ARG A 249 -6.88 20.87 -22.85
N ALA A 250 -6.36 19.77 -22.31
CA ALA A 250 -5.52 18.86 -23.08
C ALA A 250 -6.26 18.37 -24.33
N GLU A 251 -5.51 18.25 -25.42
CA GLU A 251 -5.98 17.51 -26.58
C GLU A 251 -6.12 16.04 -26.17
N GLU A 252 -7.34 15.53 -26.26
CA GLU A 252 -7.66 14.13 -26.04
C GLU A 252 -7.81 13.42 -27.39
N ARG A 253 -7.14 12.28 -27.53
CA ARG A 253 -7.27 11.41 -28.70
C ARG A 253 -7.64 10.00 -28.27
N ARG A 254 -8.53 9.37 -29.02
CA ARG A 254 -8.93 7.98 -28.79
C ARG A 254 -8.15 7.02 -29.65
N PHE A 255 -7.89 5.84 -29.10
CA PHE A 255 -7.26 4.73 -29.80
C PHE A 255 -8.00 3.42 -29.46
N LEU A 256 -7.83 2.41 -30.31
CA LEU A 256 -8.19 1.04 -30.00
C LEU A 256 -6.92 0.23 -29.81
N VAL A 257 -6.77 -0.37 -28.63
CA VAL A 257 -5.66 -1.27 -28.28
C VAL A 257 -6.24 -2.67 -28.11
N ARG A 258 -5.56 -3.72 -28.58
CA ARG A 258 -6.02 -5.09 -28.30
C ARG A 258 -6.06 -5.29 -26.79
N SER A 259 -7.14 -5.87 -26.26
CA SER A 259 -7.29 -6.00 -24.81
C SER A 259 -6.17 -6.81 -24.16
N ASP A 260 -5.63 -7.80 -24.86
CA ASP A 260 -4.51 -8.62 -24.37
C ASP A 260 -3.17 -7.85 -24.35
N ASP A 261 -3.04 -6.80 -25.18
CA ASP A 261 -1.84 -5.96 -25.26
C ASP A 261 -1.93 -4.75 -24.30
N TYR A 262 -3.14 -4.40 -23.85
CA TYR A 262 -3.34 -3.29 -22.94
C TYR A 262 -3.04 -3.69 -21.49
N MET A 263 -1.88 -3.27 -21.00
CA MET A 263 -1.54 -3.32 -19.59
C MET A 263 -1.14 -1.93 -19.12
N ALA A 264 -1.93 -1.35 -18.21
CA ALA A 264 -1.56 -0.07 -17.61
C ALA A 264 -0.25 -0.26 -16.84
N GLY A 265 0.84 0.30 -17.38
CA GLY A 265 2.14 0.29 -16.73
C GLY A 265 2.14 1.17 -15.48
N ARG A 266 3.22 1.10 -14.71
CA ARG A 266 3.41 1.85 -13.46
C ARG A 266 3.12 3.36 -13.59
N PHE A 267 3.45 3.95 -14.74
CA PHE A 267 3.26 5.38 -15.02
C PHE A 267 2.27 5.66 -16.16
N GLY A 268 1.52 4.64 -16.59
CA GLY A 268 0.59 4.72 -17.72
C GLY A 268 0.98 3.81 -18.89
N PHE A 269 0.17 3.88 -19.94
CA PHE A 269 0.40 3.17 -21.19
C PHE A 269 0.69 4.19 -22.29
N VAL A 270 1.85 4.09 -22.93
CA VAL A 270 2.25 4.96 -24.04
C VAL A 270 1.73 4.37 -25.34
N ILE A 271 1.03 5.18 -26.12
CA ILE A 271 0.51 4.78 -27.42
C ILE A 271 1.65 4.76 -28.44
N ASP A 272 1.93 3.58 -28.97
CA ASP A 272 2.70 3.43 -30.21
C ASP A 272 1.81 3.74 -31.44
N GLU A 273 1.93 4.94 -32.00
CA GLU A 273 1.12 5.37 -33.17
C GLU A 273 1.40 4.53 -34.44
N THR A 274 2.47 3.72 -34.48
CA THR A 274 2.72 2.78 -35.60
C THR A 274 1.90 1.50 -35.48
N LYS A 275 1.41 1.18 -34.27
CA LYS A 275 0.63 -0.03 -33.97
C LYS A 275 -0.82 0.26 -33.60
N HIS A 276 -1.08 1.40 -32.97
CA HIS A 276 -2.39 1.78 -32.46
C HIS A 276 -2.98 2.89 -33.31
N ALA A 277 -4.02 2.57 -34.07
CA ALA A 277 -4.70 3.55 -34.90
C ALA A 277 -5.62 4.46 -34.06
N ALA A 278 -5.62 5.75 -34.38
CA ALA A 278 -6.59 6.69 -33.84
C ALA A 278 -8.02 6.27 -34.19
N TYR A 279 -8.94 6.40 -33.23
CA TYR A 279 -10.30 5.90 -33.34
C TYR A 279 -11.34 7.00 -33.20
N ASN A 280 -12.06 7.26 -34.29
CA ASN A 280 -13.11 8.30 -34.37
C ASN A 280 -14.54 7.73 -34.45
N GLY A 281 -14.72 6.41 -34.29
CA GLY A 281 -16.03 5.75 -34.37
C GLY A 281 -16.89 5.85 -33.10
N PRO A 282 -18.01 5.11 -33.02
CA PRO A 282 -18.87 5.07 -31.84
C PRO A 282 -18.08 4.80 -30.56
N SER A 283 -18.38 5.53 -29.48
CA SER A 283 -17.67 5.39 -28.21
C SER A 283 -18.46 4.56 -27.21
N SER A 284 -17.75 3.77 -26.43
CA SER A 284 -18.28 3.17 -25.19
C SER A 284 -18.16 4.09 -23.98
N PHE A 285 -17.45 5.22 -24.08
CA PHE A 285 -17.45 6.24 -23.03
C PHE A 285 -18.75 7.06 -23.09
N ALA A 286 -19.57 6.97 -22.04
CA ALA A 286 -20.86 7.65 -21.96
C ALA A 286 -20.77 9.20 -22.07
N THR A 287 -19.63 9.78 -21.72
CA THR A 287 -19.39 11.24 -21.73
C THR A 287 -18.58 11.73 -22.92
N TRP A 288 -18.16 10.86 -23.85
CA TRP A 288 -17.34 11.28 -24.98
C TRP A 288 -18.15 12.12 -25.97
N ARG A 289 -17.95 13.44 -25.91
CA ARG A 289 -18.32 14.38 -26.96
C ARG A 289 -17.03 14.74 -27.66
N GLY A 290 -16.72 14.06 -28.76
CA GLY A 290 -15.50 14.35 -29.54
C GLY A 290 -15.38 15.86 -29.72
N ARG A 291 -14.37 16.46 -29.10
CA ARG A 291 -14.08 17.87 -29.33
C ARG A 291 -13.41 17.93 -30.69
N ALA A 292 -14.18 18.31 -31.70
CA ALA A 292 -13.62 18.69 -32.99
C ALA A 292 -12.63 19.84 -32.73
N GLY A 293 -11.42 19.70 -33.30
CA GLY A 293 -10.29 20.59 -33.08
C GLY A 293 -10.49 22.03 -33.54
#